data_AF-A0A450TFL8-F1
#
_entry.id   AF-A0A450TFL8-F1
#
_cell.length_a   1.000
_cell.length_b   1.000
_cell.length_c   1.000
_cell.angle_alpha   90.00
_cell.angle_beta   90.00
_cell.angle_gamma   90.00
#
_symmetry.space_group_name_H-M   'P 1'
#
loop_
_entity.id
_entity.type
_entity.pdbx_description
1 polymer ?
#
loop_
_entity_poly.entity_id
_entity_poly.type
_entity_poly.pdbx_seq_one_letter_code
_entity_poly.pdbx_strand_id
1 'polypeptide(L)'
;MNSLNHLGLPIMVAGERHGEEELRWRSGDTLRKIFLTNNRIVGFRLSGDIRGAGVYRALMLRGDVVTAYRKHLLDPRSLVWYGM
;
A
#
# COMPACT_ATOMS: atom_id res chain seq x y z
N MET A 1 -11.06 -5.25 14.10
CA MET A 1 -10.93 -4.01 14.88
C MET A 1 -9.61 -4.05 15.64
N ASN A 2 -8.80 -2.99 15.67
CA ASN A 2 -7.49 -2.98 16.38
C ASN A 2 -7.33 -1.71 17.23
N SER A 3 -6.53 -1.80 18.31
CA SER A 3 -6.30 -0.73 19.31
C SER A 3 -5.80 0.58 18.69
N LEU A 4 -5.09 0.50 17.57
CA LEU A 4 -4.58 1.66 16.85
C LEU A 4 -5.68 2.54 16.21
N ASN A 5 -6.82 1.98 15.80
CA ASN A 5 -7.96 2.79 15.32
C ASN A 5 -8.56 3.66 16.44
N HIS A 6 -8.39 3.26 17.71
CA HIS A 6 -8.88 4.02 18.87
C HIS A 6 -7.97 5.22 19.22
N LEU A 7 -6.74 5.25 18.71
CA LEU A 7 -5.82 6.39 18.84
C LEU A 7 -6.05 7.45 17.75
N GLY A 8 -7.07 7.28 16.89
CA GLY A 8 -7.34 8.17 15.77
C GLY A 8 -6.37 8.02 14.59
N LEU A 9 -5.49 7.01 14.60
CA LEU A 9 -4.56 6.75 13.50
C LEU A 9 -5.23 5.88 12.43
N PRO A 10 -5.48 6.39 11.21
CA PRO A 10 -6.10 5.61 10.16
C PRO A 10 -5.18 4.45 9.75
N ILE A 11 -5.71 3.23 9.69
CA ILE A 11 -4.96 2.04 9.29
C ILE A 11 -5.71 1.24 8.23
N MET A 12 -4.97 0.77 7.23
CA MET A 12 -5.48 -0.20 6.27
C MET A 12 -4.48 -1.32 6.03
N VAL A 13 -4.96 -2.56 6.10
CA VAL A 13 -4.16 -3.76 5.88
C VAL A 13 -4.92 -4.67 4.93
N ALA A 14 -4.25 -5.19 3.92
CA ALA A 14 -4.84 -6.16 3.02
C ALA A 14 -3.77 -7.13 2.49
N GLY A 15 -4.20 -8.37 2.24
CA GLY A 15 -3.36 -9.41 1.64
C GLY A 15 -2.28 -9.94 2.58
N GLU A 16 -1.24 -10.48 1.97
CA GLU A 16 -0.14 -11.14 2.64
C GLU A 16 0.68 -10.20 3.51
N ARG A 17 1.25 -10.78 4.57
CA ARG A 17 2.10 -10.04 5.51
C ARG A 17 3.56 -9.98 5.09
N HIS A 18 3.96 -10.77 4.11
CA HIS A 18 5.30 -10.86 3.52
C HIS A 18 5.20 -11.21 2.03
N GLY A 19 6.27 -10.92 1.29
CA GLY A 19 6.47 -11.32 -0.10
C GLY A 19 7.97 -11.48 -0.34
N GLU A 20 8.35 -11.79 -1.58
CA GLU A 20 9.76 -11.80 -2.00
C GLU A 20 10.43 -10.44 -1.80
N GLU A 21 9.65 -9.35 -1.90
CA GLU A 21 10.14 -8.00 -1.70
C GLU A 21 9.18 -7.17 -0.82
N GLU A 22 9.74 -6.35 0.08
CA GLU A 22 9.02 -5.31 0.83
C GLU A 22 9.45 -3.92 0.34
N LEU A 23 8.53 -3.20 -0.29
CA LEU A 23 8.67 -1.76 -0.53
C LEU A 23 8.17 -1.01 0.72
N ARG A 24 8.99 -0.10 1.25
CA ARG A 24 8.66 0.63 2.48
C ARG A 24 8.96 2.12 2.36
N TRP A 25 8.01 2.93 2.81
CA TRP A 25 8.19 4.36 3.03
C TRP A 25 7.58 4.76 4.37
N ARG A 26 8.24 5.68 5.09
CA ARG A 26 7.78 6.21 6.37
C ARG A 26 8.12 7.69 6.47
N SER A 27 7.19 8.49 6.97
CA SER A 27 7.42 9.89 7.35
C SER A 27 6.48 10.25 8.49
N GLY A 28 7.05 10.64 9.64
CA GLY A 28 6.29 10.85 10.88
C GLY A 28 5.42 9.63 11.25
N ASP A 29 4.13 9.89 11.44
CA ASP A 29 3.10 8.87 11.76
C ASP A 29 2.57 8.11 10.54
N THR A 30 3.05 8.48 9.34
CA THR A 30 2.66 7.80 8.11
C THR A 30 3.61 6.66 7.79
N LEU A 31 3.04 5.47 7.56
CA LEU A 31 3.74 4.29 7.08
C LEU A 31 3.04 3.74 5.85
N ARG A 32 3.83 3.35 4.85
CA ARG A 32 3.39 2.64 3.66
C ARG A 32 4.30 1.46 3.41
N LYS A 33 3.75 0.25 3.47
CA LYS A 33 4.42 -0.99 3.10
C LYS A 33 3.64 -1.67 1.99
N ILE A 34 4.33 -2.13 0.95
CA ILE A 34 3.77 -2.97 -0.09
C ILE A 34 4.65 -4.20 -0.22
N PHE A 35 4.01 -5.37 -0.19
CA PHE A 35 4.66 -6.65 -0.37
C PHE A 35 4.46 -7.11 -1.80
N LEU A 36 5.55 -7.50 -2.44
CA LEU A 36 5.56 -7.99 -3.82
C LEU A 36 6.05 -9.44 -3.88
N THR A 37 5.44 -10.21 -4.77
CA THR A 37 5.91 -11.53 -5.22
C THR A 37 5.77 -11.56 -6.73
N ASN A 38 6.80 -11.97 -7.47
CA ASN A 38 6.82 -11.95 -8.93
C ASN A 38 6.42 -10.57 -9.54
N ASN A 39 6.88 -9.48 -8.92
CA ASN A 39 6.53 -8.09 -9.27
C ASN A 39 5.02 -7.77 -9.23
N ARG A 40 4.22 -8.53 -8.47
CA ARG A 40 2.78 -8.29 -8.26
C ARG A 40 2.54 -7.98 -6.79
N ILE A 41 1.59 -7.10 -6.50
CA ILE A 41 1.21 -6.79 -5.13
C ILE A 41 0.53 -8.02 -4.53
N VAL A 42 1.06 -8.53 -3.42
CA VAL A 42 0.44 -9.62 -2.63
C VAL A 42 -0.15 -9.12 -1.32
N GLY A 43 0.28 -7.95 -0.85
CA GLY A 43 -0.29 -7.30 0.32
C GLY A 43 0.24 -5.90 0.55
N PHE A 44 -0.40 -5.17 1.45
CA PHE A 44 0.05 -3.85 1.86
C PHE A 44 -0.41 -3.49 3.28
N ARG A 45 0.31 -2.54 3.90
CA ARG A 45 -0.05 -1.94 5.19
C ARG A 45 0.14 -0.43 5.09
N LEU A 46 -0.90 0.32 5.41
CA LEU A 46 -0.91 1.77 5.47
C LEU A 46 -1.26 2.21 6.89
N SER A 47 -0.56 3.21 7.41
CA SER A 47 -0.95 3.94 8.61
C SER A 47 -0.78 5.44 8.40
N GLY A 48 -1.60 6.25 9.06
CA GLY A 48 -1.58 7.71 8.92
C GLY A 48 -2.25 8.17 7.63
N ASP A 49 -1.61 7.89 6.48
CA ASP A 49 -2.13 8.18 5.15
C ASP A 49 -2.57 6.90 4.41
N ILE A 50 -3.87 6.63 4.46
CA ILE A 50 -4.50 5.49 3.79
C ILE A 50 -4.96 5.79 2.34
N ARG A 51 -4.64 6.96 1.78
CA ARG A 51 -5.00 7.29 0.39
C ARG A 51 -4.30 6.36 -0.60
N GLY A 52 -4.99 6.06 -1.70
CA GLY A 52 -4.52 5.11 -2.71
C GLY A 52 -4.71 3.63 -2.35
N ALA A 53 -5.24 3.30 -1.17
CA ALA A 53 -5.50 1.91 -0.79
C ALA A 53 -6.44 1.18 -1.76
N GLY A 54 -7.42 1.89 -2.33
CA GLY A 54 -8.30 1.36 -3.38
C GLY A 54 -7.52 0.95 -4.64
N VAL A 55 -6.53 1.75 -5.05
CA VAL A 55 -5.68 1.44 -6.21
C VAL A 55 -4.84 0.19 -5.94
N TYR A 56 -4.22 0.09 -4.76
CA TYR A 56 -3.49 -1.13 -4.39
C TYR A 56 -4.37 -2.36 -4.33
N ARG A 57 -5.58 -2.23 -3.78
CA ARG A 57 -6.54 -3.32 -3.74
C ARG A 57 -6.94 -3.75 -5.16
N ALA A 58 -7.18 -2.80 -6.06
CA ALA A 58 -7.49 -3.10 -7.46
C ALA A 58 -6.32 -3.79 -8.18
N LEU A 59 -5.09 -3.28 -8.05
CA LEU A 59 -3.88 -3.89 -8.63
C LEU A 59 -3.62 -5.29 -8.07
N MET A 60 -3.83 -5.50 -6.77
CA MET A 60 -3.70 -6.80 -6.12
C MET A 60 -4.76 -7.79 -6.61
N LEU A 61 -6.01 -7.37 -6.77
CA LEU A 61 -7.10 -8.21 -7.28
C LEU A 61 -6.92 -8.57 -8.76
N ARG A 62 -6.44 -7.63 -9.58
CA ARG A 62 -6.06 -7.88 -10.98
C ARG A 62 -4.78 -8.71 -11.10
N GLY A 63 -3.94 -8.66 -10.07
CA GLY A 63 -2.62 -9.27 -10.05
C GLY A 63 -1.65 -8.60 -11.02
N ASP A 64 -1.78 -7.32 -11.35
CA ASP A 64 -0.95 -6.69 -12.38
C ASP A 64 0.54 -6.65 -12.00
N VAL A 65 1.43 -6.73 -12.99
CA VAL A 65 2.87 -6.51 -12.81
C VAL A 65 3.12 -5.01 -12.61
N VAL A 66 3.70 -4.62 -11.48
CA VAL A 66 3.80 -3.21 -11.06
C VAL A 66 5.18 -2.58 -11.28
N THR A 67 6.07 -3.23 -12.04
CA THR A 67 7.46 -2.79 -12.25
C THR A 67 7.55 -1.34 -12.77
N ALA A 68 6.70 -0.96 -13.72
CA ALA A 68 6.66 0.40 -14.29
C ALA A 68 6.26 1.47 -13.27
N TYR A 69 5.48 1.09 -12.25
CA TYR A 69 4.90 2.01 -11.27
C TYR A 69 5.68 2.02 -9.96
N ARG A 70 6.75 1.22 -9.84
CA ARG A 70 7.46 0.96 -8.57
C ARG A 70 7.85 2.22 -7.80
N LYS A 71 8.31 3.26 -8.49
CA LYS A 71 8.68 4.56 -7.86
C LYS A 71 7.46 5.33 -7.35
N HIS A 72 6.32 5.19 -8.02
CA HIS A 72 5.05 5.83 -7.67
C HIS A 72 4.30 5.05 -6.57
N LEU A 73 4.51 3.75 -6.48
CA LEU A 73 3.88 2.92 -5.44
C LEU A 73 4.17 3.39 -4.02
N LEU A 74 5.26 4.11 -3.75
CA LEU A 74 5.57 4.64 -2.43
C LEU A 74 5.22 6.12 -2.26
N ASP A 75 4.88 6.82 -3.34
CA ASP A 75 4.56 8.24 -3.30
C ASP A 75 3.06 8.44 -3.00
N PRO A 76 2.71 8.97 -1.82
CA PRO A 76 1.32 9.20 -1.43
C PRO A 76 0.57 10.18 -2.35
N ARG A 77 1.28 10.99 -3.15
CA ARG A 77 0.69 11.98 -4.06
C ARG A 77 0.46 11.43 -5.47
N SER A 78 1.20 10.39 -5.86
CA SER A 78 1.21 9.90 -7.24
C SER A 78 -0.02 9.04 -7.61
N LEU A 79 -0.66 8.40 -6.63
CA LEU A 79 -1.73 7.42 -6.87
C LEU A 79 -3.13 8.04 -6.99
N VAL A 80 -3.25 9.36 -6.82
CA VAL A 80 -4.52 10.09 -6.97
C VAL A 80 -4.94 10.21 -8.45
N TRP A 81 -3.99 10.10 -9.38
CA TRP A 81 -4.24 10.32 -10.81
C TRP A 81 -4.78 9.11 -11.59
N TYR A 82 -4.73 7.90 -11.04
CA TYR A 82 -5.13 6.68 -11.75
C TYR A 82 -6.60 6.27 -11.52
N GLY A 83 -7.37 7.13 -10.87
CA GLY A 83 -8.78 6.90 -10.47
C GLY A 83 -9.81 7.79 -11.18
N MET A 84 -9.45 8.39 -12.32
CA MET A 84 -10.39 8.99 -13.28
C MET A 84 -10.24 8.33 -14.64
#